data_AF-A0A969PAI2-F1
#
_entry.id   AF-A0A969PAI2-F1
#
_cell.length_a   1.000
_cell.length_b   1.000
_cell.length_c   1.000
_cell.angle_alpha   90.00
_cell.angle_beta   90.00
_cell.angle_gamma   90.00
#
_symmetry.space_group_name_H-M   'P 1'
#
loop_
_entity.id
_entity.type
_entity.pdbx_description
1 polymer ?
#
loop_
_entity_poly.entity_id
_entity_poly.type
_entity_poly.pdbx_seq_one_letter_code
_entity_poly.pdbx_strand_id
1 'polypeptide(L)' 'MTTVVKIYCPNCGSPAERYNLLKEHLTRTQCPTCDYLMITCSRTGNVIEAYAPGIYAHL' A
#
# COMPACT_ATOMS: atom_id res chain seq x y z
N MET A 1 -14.34 3.72 -10.86
CA MET A 1 -13.64 2.59 -11.48
C MET A 1 -12.37 2.38 -10.68
N THR A 2 -12.07 1.15 -10.29
CA THR A 2 -10.88 0.83 -9.49
C THR A 2 -9.83 0.25 -10.43
N THR A 3 -8.60 0.74 -10.38
CA THR A 3 -7.48 0.15 -11.12
C THR A 3 -6.52 -0.52 -10.14
N VAL A 4 -6.00 -1.70 -10.51
CA VAL A 4 -5.07 -2.47 -9.69
C VAL A 4 -3.74 -2.55 -10.43
N VAL A 5 -2.66 -2.19 -9.75
CA VAL A 5 -1.29 -2.24 -10.28
C VAL A 5 -0.46 -3.15 -9.38
N LYS A 6 0.29 -4.06 -10.00
CA LYS A 6 1.28 -4.88 -9.28
C LYS A 6 2.52 -4.06 -9.02
N ILE A 7 2.98 -4.03 -7.78
CA ILE A 7 4.20 -3.35 -7.35
C ILE A 7 5.00 -4.27 -6.42
N TYR A 8 6.17 -3.82 -5.98
CA TYR A 8 6.87 -4.44 -4.86
C TYR A 8 6.53 -3.71 -3.57
N CYS A 9 6.40 -4.48 -2.48
CA CYS A 9 6.08 -3.95 -1.16
C CYS A 9 7.23 -3.05 -0.68
N PRO A 10 6.94 -1.81 -0.25
CA PRO A 10 7.96 -0.92 0.31
C PRO A 10 8.47 -1.39 1.68
N ASN A 11 7.74 -2.29 2.34
CA ASN A 11 8.15 -2.91 3.59
C ASN A 11 9.09 -4.10 3.25
N CYS A 12 8.56 -5.24 2.82
CA CYS A 12 9.35 -6.48 2.70
C CYS A 12 9.94 -6.77 1.30
N GLY A 13 9.69 -5.94 0.30
CA GLY A 13 10.13 -6.18 -1.08
C GLY A 13 9.38 -7.29 -1.83
N SER A 14 8.46 -8.01 -1.19
CA SER A 14 7.64 -9.04 -1.86
C SER A 14 6.61 -8.43 -2.81
N PRO A 15 6.06 -9.19 -3.78
CA PRO A 15 4.99 -8.70 -4.64
C PRO A 15 3.79 -8.19 -3.82
N ALA A 16 3.29 -7.03 -4.22
CA ALA A 16 2.21 -6.31 -3.56
C ALA A 16 1.29 -5.67 -4.60
N GLU A 17 0.17 -5.12 -4.11
CA GLU A 17 -0.87 -4.55 -4.97
C GLU A 17 -1.17 -3.11 -4.56
N ARG A 18 -1.33 -2.25 -5.54
CA ARG A 18 -1.80 -0.88 -5.37
C ARG A 18 -3.13 -0.69 -6.09
N TYR A 19 -4.16 -0.37 -5.32
CA TYR A 19 -5.50 -0.05 -5.76
C TYR A 19 -5.65 1.47 -5.85
N ASN A 20 -6.00 1.99 -7.03
CA ASN A 20 -6.42 3.37 -7.20
C ASN A 20 -7.95 3.42 -7.20
N LEU A 21 -8.48 3.85 -6.08
CA LEU A 21 -9.91 4.01 -5.80
C LEU A 21 -10.30 5.42 -6.23
N LEU A 22 -10.53 5.59 -7.55
CA LEU A 22 -10.71 6.91 -8.16
C LEU A 22 -11.96 7.65 -7.66
N LYS A 23 -13.02 6.92 -7.28
CA LYS A 23 -14.26 7.53 -6.77
C LYS A 23 -14.06 8.12 -5.38
N GLU A 24 -13.27 7.45 -4.56
CA GLU A 24 -12.98 7.80 -3.17
C GLU A 24 -11.77 8.74 -3.05
N HIS A 25 -11.06 9.00 -4.16
CA HIS A 25 -9.78 9.69 -4.18
C HIS A 25 -8.75 9.06 -3.24
N LEU A 26 -8.70 7.72 -3.24
CA LEU A 26 -7.78 6.95 -2.40
C LEU A 26 -6.82 6.12 -3.25
N THR A 27 -5.60 5.98 -2.74
CA THR A 27 -4.63 4.99 -3.19
C THR A 27 -4.34 4.06 -2.03
N ARG A 28 -4.70 2.79 -2.18
CA ARG A 28 -4.49 1.73 -1.19
C ARG A 28 -3.40 0.79 -1.68
N THR A 29 -2.29 0.73 -0.97
CA THR A 29 -1.22 -0.24 -1.18
C THR A 29 -1.33 -1.33 -0.12
N GLN A 30 -1.34 -2.59 -0.52
CA GLN A 30 -1.38 -3.72 0.40
C GLN A 30 -0.40 -4.82 -0.01
N CYS A 31 0.24 -5.47 0.98
CA CYS A 31 1.09 -6.63 0.77
C CYS A 31 0.54 -7.83 1.53
N PRO A 32 0.27 -8.96 0.84
CA PRO A 32 -0.22 -10.17 1.49
C PRO A 32 0.88 -10.93 2.26
N THR A 33 2.16 -10.59 2.08
CA THR A 33 3.29 -11.32 2.69
C THR A 33 3.64 -10.83 4.08
N CYS A 34 3.62 -9.51 4.28
CA CYS A 34 3.99 -8.89 5.54
C CYS A 34 2.87 -8.01 6.08
N ASP A 35 1.62 -8.21 5.67
CA ASP A 35 0.46 -7.43 6.09
C ASP A 35 0.64 -5.89 6.00
N TYR A 36 1.55 -5.40 5.15
CA TYR A 36 1.74 -3.96 4.97
C TYR A 36 0.49 -3.36 4.33
N LEU A 37 -0.04 -2.29 4.93
CA LEU A 37 -1.18 -1.53 4.43
C LEU A 37 -0.84 -0.03 4.46
N MET A 38 -1.09 0.65 3.34
CA MET A 38 -0.97 2.11 3.27
C MET A 38 -2.11 2.67 2.43
N ILE A 39 -2.90 3.55 3.02
CA ILE A 39 -3.99 4.27 2.35
C ILE A 39 -3.64 5.75 2.36
N THR A 40 -3.62 6.35 1.18
CA THR A 40 -3.31 7.77 0.98
C THR A 40 -4.40 8.44 0.18
N CYS A 41 -4.61 9.74 0.38
CA CYS A 41 -5.44 10.54 -0.50
C CYS A 41 -4.72 10.76 -1.83
N SER A 42 -5.29 10.32 -2.95
CA SER A 42 -4.68 10.48 -4.26
C SER A 42 -4.60 11.93 -4.75
N ARG A 43 -5.36 12.85 -4.11
CA ARG A 43 -5.33 14.29 -4.43
C ARG A 43 -4.28 15.06 -3.67
N THR A 44 -4.06 14.75 -2.39
CA THR A 44 -3.16 15.52 -1.51
C THR A 44 -1.88 14.77 -1.15
N GLY A 45 -1.86 13.45 -1.31
CA GLY A 45 -0.77 12.59 -0.85
C GLY A 45 -0.80 12.31 0.66
N ASN A 46 -1.75 12.88 1.41
CA ASN A 46 -1.83 12.66 2.86
C ASN A 46 -2.09 11.19 3.19
N VAL A 47 -1.39 10.70 4.20
CA VAL A 47 -1.63 9.37 4.77
C VAL A 47 -2.95 9.41 5.55
N ILE A 48 -3.85 8.49 5.22
CA ILE A 48 -5.13 8.32 5.91
C ILE A 48 -5.01 7.18 6.91
N GLU A 49 -4.41 6.08 6.48
CA GLU A 49 -4.18 4.90 7.31
C GLU A 49 -2.86 4.25 6.89
N ALA A 50 -2.06 3.83 7.87
CA ALA A 50 -0.83 3.10 7.63
C ALA A 50 -0.64 2.04 8.70
N TYR A 51 -0.33 0.83 8.25
CA TYR A 51 0.06 -0.29 9.07
C TYR A 51 1.29 -0.95 8.44
N ALA A 52 2.38 -0.96 9.18
CA ALA A 52 3.64 -1.54 8.77
C ALA A 52 4.14 -2.43 9.92
N PRO A 53 3.82 -3.73 9.90
CA PRO A 53 4.35 -4.63 10.91
C PRO A 53 5.86 -4.74 10.73
N GLY A 54 6.54 -4.85 11.87
CA GLY A 54 7.99 -4.91 11.92
C GLY A 54 8.49 -6.10 11.10
N ILE A 55 9.19 -5.79 10.01
CA ILE A 55 10.04 -6.79 9.36
C ILE A 55 11.21 -6.98 10.29
N TYR A 56 11.50 -8.23 10.69
CA TYR A 56 12.82 -8.53 11.20
C TYR A 56 13.81 -8.09 10.12
N ALA A 57 14.56 -7.03 10.38
CA ALA A 57 15.73 -6.72 9.58
C ALA A 57 16.63 -7.95 9.71
N HIS A 58 16.65 -8.80 8.68
CA HIS A 58 17.71 -9.78 8.52
C HIS A 58 18.97 -8.97 8.24
N LEU A 59 19.61 -8.50 9.32
CA LEU A 59 20.98 -8.01 9.35
C LEU A 59 21.93 -9.15 8.98
#